data_AF-A0A2E3EW22-F1
#
_entry.id   AF-A0A2E3EW22-F1
#
_cell.length_a   1.000
_cell.length_b   1.000
_cell.length_c   1.000
_cell.angle_alpha   90.00
_cell.angle_beta   90.00
_cell.angle_gamma   90.00
#
_symmetry.space_group_name_H-M   'P 1'
#
loop_
_entity.id
_entity.type
_entity.pdbx_description
1 polymer ?
#
loop_
_entity_poly.entity_id
_entity_poly.type
_entity_poly.pdbx_seq_one_letter_code
_entity_poly.pdbx_strand_id
1 'polypeptide(L)'
;MKGGKNSDVEYSAQHQTHLAFRNRTLLLPWPSDIDDNGKPGRSYGINRHEGSFKVPVTGLSKQRKGQLGVNAVERIVLQDWKSRWQPLDAVNDDGVDGLIFIERGGVPTGQIIHVQIKCHSVQPRDGKFALSVGKDKLTRNAARWRRVVGAAILIKVDPESLSAHWTDVRDGRSVLGSQVFVPVENVFDASAKNRISDLCGTLHGDLLLPQVRTQASDFRYLWSSAAPIVAARQEYVRLNSLSLHFADSSATIRFTREGWRHMNRRRRERLAKSQSWSLIGAIPHIIGNVSERSLMVVRPSRNCLPVLVAATVTVLFPHRQSAIVRAVFRRRGEPGNWNYSFHTLYEPRRKRNLMGV
;
A
#
# COMPACT_ATOMS: atom_id res chain seq x y z
N MET A 1 5.65 -70.32 5.17
CA MET A 1 5.68 -69.60 6.46
C MET A 1 4.76 -68.38 6.31
N LYS A 2 3.47 -68.47 6.68
CA LYS A 2 2.88 -68.00 7.98
C LYS A 2 3.49 -66.65 8.39
N GLY A 3 2.83 -65.50 8.15
CA GLY A 3 1.68 -64.93 8.87
C GLY A 3 2.17 -63.68 9.64
N GLY A 4 1.47 -62.56 9.82
CA GLY A 4 0.14 -62.12 9.41
C GLY A 4 -0.16 -60.69 9.91
N LYS A 5 -1.44 -60.30 9.79
CA LYS A 5 -2.26 -59.33 10.55
C LYS A 5 -1.78 -57.86 10.64
N ASN A 6 -2.50 -56.93 10.01
CA ASN A 6 -3.73 -56.21 10.47
C ASN A 6 -3.54 -55.35 11.72
N SER A 7 -3.70 -54.04 11.56
CA SER A 7 -4.62 -53.23 12.40
C SER A 7 -4.84 -51.84 11.78
N ASP A 8 -6.03 -51.67 11.23
CA ASP A 8 -6.74 -50.39 11.15
C ASP A 8 -6.97 -49.84 12.56
N VAL A 9 -6.85 -48.52 12.73
CA VAL A 9 -7.55 -47.77 13.77
C VAL A 9 -8.03 -46.45 13.17
N GLU A 10 -9.32 -46.42 12.85
CA GLU A 10 -10.13 -45.22 12.80
C GLU A 10 -10.09 -44.51 14.15
N TYR A 11 -9.98 -43.18 14.15
CA TYR A 11 -10.60 -42.39 15.21
C TYR A 11 -11.44 -41.26 14.63
N SER A 12 -12.66 -41.25 15.14
CA SER A 12 -13.86 -40.56 14.72
C SER A 12 -13.80 -39.04 14.89
N ALA A 13 -14.60 -38.39 14.05
CA ALA A 13 -15.13 -37.06 14.20
C ALA A 13 -15.69 -36.76 15.60
N GLN A 14 -15.56 -35.50 16.03
CA GLN A 14 -16.54 -34.71 16.80
C GLN A 14 -15.92 -33.37 17.22
N HIS A 15 -16.41 -32.26 16.65
CA HIS A 15 -16.83 -31.02 17.35
C HIS A 15 -17.09 -29.90 16.32
N GLN A 16 -18.29 -29.93 15.74
CA GLN A 16 -19.05 -28.72 15.43
C GLN A 16 -19.93 -28.45 16.64
N THR A 17 -19.79 -27.28 17.29
CA THR A 17 -20.94 -26.48 17.79
C THR A 17 -20.47 -25.18 18.47
N HIS A 18 -21.23 -24.10 18.22
CA HIS A 18 -21.32 -22.83 18.97
C HIS A 18 -20.15 -21.83 18.78
N LEU A 19 -20.33 -20.54 18.46
CA LEU A 19 -21.46 -19.63 18.68
C LEU A 19 -21.72 -18.69 17.50
N ALA A 20 -23.00 -18.60 17.13
CA ALA A 20 -23.57 -17.40 16.54
C ALA A 20 -23.74 -16.35 17.65
N PHE A 21 -23.12 -15.18 17.50
CA PHE A 21 -23.48 -13.99 18.29
C PHE A 21 -24.26 -13.02 17.40
N ARG A 22 -25.58 -13.20 17.41
CA ARG A 22 -26.56 -12.13 17.24
C ARG A 22 -26.56 -11.31 18.53
N ASN A 23 -26.44 -9.99 18.43
CA ASN A 23 -26.99 -9.04 19.39
C ASN A 23 -27.61 -7.92 18.55
N ARG A 24 -28.92 -7.95 18.23
CA ARG A 24 -30.05 -7.57 19.10
C ARG A 24 -29.80 -6.27 19.83
N THR A 25 -30.24 -5.21 19.15
CA THR A 25 -30.83 -3.98 19.68
C THR A 25 -31.58 -4.26 20.99
N LEU A 26 -31.07 -3.72 22.09
CA LEU A 26 -31.82 -3.53 23.33
C LEU A 26 -32.04 -2.02 23.48
N LEU A 27 -33.29 -1.63 23.28
CA LEU A 27 -33.83 -0.34 23.72
C LEU A 27 -33.77 -0.32 25.25
N LEU A 28 -32.94 0.53 25.81
CA LEU A 28 -33.00 0.86 27.25
C LEU A 28 -34.03 1.98 27.45
N PRO A 29 -34.95 1.85 28.41
CA PRO A 29 -35.86 2.93 28.77
C PRO A 29 -35.11 4.01 29.56
N TRP A 30 -35.55 5.25 29.31
CA TRP A 30 -35.21 6.46 30.05
C TRP A 30 -35.49 6.30 31.56
N PRO A 31 -34.65 6.82 32.46
CA PRO A 31 -34.99 6.89 33.87
C PRO A 31 -35.98 8.03 34.11
N SER A 32 -37.15 7.68 34.65
CA SER A 32 -38.12 8.59 35.25
C SER A 32 -37.74 8.90 36.69
N ASP A 33 -37.71 10.18 37.03
CA ASP A 33 -37.51 10.69 38.39
C ASP A 33 -38.59 10.17 39.36
N ILE A 34 -38.19 9.34 40.32
CA ILE A 34 -38.98 8.98 41.51
C ILE A 34 -37.99 8.84 42.67
N ASP A 35 -38.23 9.55 43.77
CA ASP A 35 -37.45 9.41 45.01
C ASP A 35 -38.03 8.29 45.91
N ASP A 36 -37.16 7.69 46.72
CA ASP A 36 -37.39 6.46 47.50
C ASP A 36 -38.41 6.58 48.65
N ASN A 37 -39.29 7.58 48.67
CA ASN A 37 -40.25 7.77 49.77
C ASN A 37 -41.70 8.12 49.37
N GLY A 38 -42.07 7.99 48.08
CA GLY A 38 -43.48 7.88 47.69
C GLY A 38 -44.44 8.96 48.22
N LYS A 39 -44.01 10.23 48.27
CA LYS A 39 -44.86 11.37 48.65
C LYS A 39 -44.81 12.47 47.58
N PRO A 40 -45.93 13.19 47.33
CA PRO A 40 -45.96 14.28 46.37
C PRO A 40 -45.08 15.44 46.86
N GLY A 41 -44.00 15.71 46.12
CA GLY A 41 -43.07 16.80 46.38
C GLY A 41 -43.74 18.17 46.28
N ARG A 42 -43.56 18.96 47.33
CA ARG A 42 -44.10 20.33 47.50
C ARG A 42 -43.59 21.28 46.42
N SER A 43 -44.49 22.12 45.92
CA SER A 43 -44.19 23.28 45.08
C SER A 43 -43.22 24.23 45.80
N TYR A 44 -42.01 24.39 45.27
CA TYR A 44 -41.11 25.48 45.64
C TYR A 44 -41.19 26.59 44.59
N GLY A 45 -41.42 27.79 45.10
CA GLY A 45 -41.77 28.99 44.35
C GLY A 45 -40.72 29.41 43.33
N ILE A 46 -41.25 29.96 42.23
CA ILE A 46 -40.54 30.68 41.18
C ILE A 46 -39.95 31.96 41.81
N ASN A 47 -38.63 31.98 42.03
CA ASN A 47 -37.89 33.23 42.11
C ASN A 47 -37.21 33.46 40.75
N ARG A 48 -37.81 34.34 39.95
CA ARG A 48 -37.19 34.90 38.75
C ARG A 48 -36.01 35.77 39.17
N HIS A 49 -34.81 35.22 39.13
CA HIS A 49 -33.61 36.00 38.88
C HIS A 49 -33.22 35.81 37.42
N GLU A 50 -33.37 36.89 36.62
CA GLU A 50 -32.84 37.01 35.27
C GLU A 50 -31.31 37.06 35.32
N GLY A 51 -30.68 35.91 35.56
CA GLY A 51 -29.27 35.69 35.31
C GLY A 51 -29.14 35.00 33.96
N SER A 52 -28.79 35.74 32.90
CA SER A 52 -28.54 35.18 31.58
C SER A 52 -27.35 34.22 31.62
N PHE A 53 -27.62 32.94 31.87
CA PHE A 53 -26.64 31.87 31.76
C PHE A 53 -26.41 31.60 30.26
N LYS A 54 -25.41 32.25 29.67
CA LYS A 54 -24.95 31.94 28.32
C LYS A 54 -24.31 30.55 28.33
N VAL A 55 -25.11 29.52 28.04
CA VAL A 55 -24.58 28.20 27.65
C VAL A 55 -23.72 28.41 26.39
N PRO A 56 -22.49 27.89 26.31
CA PRO A 56 -21.66 28.05 25.13
C PRO A 56 -22.19 27.19 23.98
N VAL A 57 -23.13 27.74 23.20
CA VAL A 57 -23.76 27.10 22.02
C VAL A 57 -22.73 26.83 20.88
N THR A 58 -21.51 27.35 21.00
CA THR A 58 -20.50 27.30 19.94
C THR A 58 -19.77 25.95 19.82
N GLY A 59 -19.74 25.12 20.87
CA GLY A 59 -19.03 23.82 20.86
C GLY A 59 -19.76 22.72 20.07
N LEU A 60 -21.06 22.56 20.32
CA LEU A 60 -21.91 21.54 19.68
C LEU A 60 -22.01 21.72 18.16
N SER A 61 -22.01 22.97 17.68
CA SER A 61 -22.07 23.27 16.23
C SER A 61 -20.79 22.88 15.49
N LYS A 62 -19.61 23.02 16.10
CA LYS A 62 -18.33 22.61 15.51
C LYS A 62 -18.20 21.10 15.45
N GLN A 63 -18.56 20.40 16.52
CA GLN A 63 -18.54 18.93 16.56
C GLN A 63 -19.51 18.34 15.53
N ARG A 64 -20.73 18.89 15.44
CA ARG A 64 -21.72 18.46 14.43
C ARG A 64 -21.23 18.68 13.00
N LYS A 65 -20.58 19.82 12.71
CA LYS A 65 -19.94 20.07 11.40
C LYS A 65 -18.80 19.10 11.11
N GLY A 66 -17.98 18.77 12.11
CA GLY A 66 -16.94 17.74 12.00
C GLY A 66 -17.53 16.38 11.61
N GLN A 67 -18.55 15.94 12.34
CA GLN A 67 -19.23 14.67 12.06
C GLN A 67 -19.89 14.62 10.68
N LEU A 68 -20.50 15.74 10.23
CA LEU A 68 -21.04 15.83 8.87
C LEU A 68 -19.96 15.58 7.81
N GLY A 69 -18.76 16.14 8.00
CA GLY A 69 -17.62 15.89 7.12
C GLY A 69 -17.18 14.43 7.12
N VAL A 70 -17.07 13.81 8.30
CA VAL A 70 -16.73 12.39 8.45
C VAL A 70 -17.74 11.50 7.73
N ASN A 71 -19.03 11.72 7.97
CA ASN A 71 -20.11 10.93 7.35
C ASN A 71 -20.10 11.05 5.82
N ALA A 72 -19.81 12.25 5.27
CA ALA A 72 -19.73 12.45 3.83
C ALA A 72 -18.58 11.64 3.21
N VAL A 73 -17.40 11.65 3.83
CA VAL A 73 -16.23 10.88 3.39
C VAL A 73 -16.48 9.38 3.53
N GLU A 74 -16.99 8.95 4.68
CA GLU A 74 -17.33 7.55 4.95
C GLU A 74 -18.28 6.99 3.89
N ARG A 75 -19.34 7.74 3.56
CA ARG A 75 -20.30 7.34 2.51
C ARG A 75 -19.60 7.08 1.18
N ILE A 76 -18.74 7.99 0.73
CA ILE A 76 -18.01 7.85 -0.55
C ILE A 76 -17.07 6.63 -0.50
N VAL A 77 -16.36 6.44 0.61
CA VAL A 77 -15.41 5.32 0.77
C VAL A 77 -16.14 3.97 0.77
N LEU A 78 -17.26 3.85 1.48
CA LEU A 78 -18.00 2.61 1.60
C LEU A 78 -18.81 2.31 0.32
N GLN A 79 -19.52 3.30 -0.23
CA GLN A 79 -20.46 3.09 -1.34
C GLN A 79 -19.76 3.16 -2.70
N ASP A 80 -19.02 4.25 -2.94
CA ASP A 80 -18.46 4.53 -4.27
C ASP A 80 -17.15 3.78 -4.48
N TRP A 81 -16.28 3.79 -3.46
CA TRP A 81 -14.99 3.10 -3.54
C TRP A 81 -15.09 1.62 -3.19
N LYS A 82 -16.15 1.17 -2.51
CA LYS A 82 -16.28 -0.19 -1.99
C LYS A 82 -15.02 -0.61 -1.22
N SER A 83 -14.57 0.26 -0.32
CA SER A 83 -13.37 0.11 0.51
C SER A 83 -13.74 0.26 1.98
N ARG A 84 -12.82 -0.01 2.92
CA ARG A 84 -13.13 0.14 4.35
C ARG A 84 -12.75 1.51 4.87
N TRP A 85 -13.62 2.07 5.69
CA TRP A 85 -13.38 3.27 6.47
C TRP A 85 -13.23 2.89 7.95
N GLN A 86 -12.24 3.48 8.62
CA GLN A 86 -12.07 3.37 10.06
C GLN A 86 -11.91 4.78 10.64
N PRO A 87 -12.91 5.31 11.36
CA PRO A 87 -12.73 6.57 12.07
C PRO A 87 -11.71 6.40 13.20
N LEU A 88 -10.99 7.48 13.50
CA LEU A 88 -10.11 7.57 14.67
C LEU A 88 -10.75 8.48 15.72
N ASP A 89 -10.62 8.08 16.99
CA ASP A 89 -11.13 8.89 18.10
C ASP A 89 -10.35 10.19 18.23
N ALA A 90 -11.07 11.28 18.55
CA ALA A 90 -10.48 12.61 18.69
C ALA A 90 -9.36 12.70 19.76
N VAL A 91 -9.38 11.81 20.76
CA VAL A 91 -8.33 11.72 21.79
C VAL A 91 -7.03 11.14 21.23
N ASN A 92 -7.14 10.33 20.18
CA ASN A 92 -6.04 9.69 19.46
C ASN A 92 -5.77 10.38 18.11
N ASP A 93 -6.45 11.50 17.82
CA ASP A 93 -6.34 12.24 16.56
C ASP A 93 -5.00 13.00 16.54
N ASP A 94 -4.02 12.35 15.93
CA ASP A 94 -2.71 12.92 15.67
C ASP A 94 -2.67 13.78 14.38
N GLY A 95 -3.79 14.41 14.02
CA GLY A 95 -3.98 15.11 12.76
C GLY A 95 -4.47 14.18 11.65
N VAL A 96 -5.13 13.09 12.01
CA VAL A 96 -5.74 12.08 11.15
C VAL A 96 -7.09 11.73 11.77
N ASP A 97 -8.17 12.06 11.07
CA ASP A 97 -9.54 11.79 11.52
C ASP A 97 -9.99 10.36 11.17
N GLY A 98 -9.32 9.70 10.23
CA GLY A 98 -9.63 8.32 9.87
C GLY A 98 -8.67 7.70 8.88
N LEU A 99 -8.85 6.39 8.68
CA LEU A 99 -8.07 5.56 7.78
C LEU A 99 -8.97 4.97 6.69
N ILE A 100 -8.47 4.96 5.46
CA ILE A 100 -9.09 4.21 4.36
C ILE A 100 -8.19 3.01 4.05
N PHE A 101 -8.77 1.82 4.11
CA PHE A 101 -8.13 0.60 3.64
C PHE A 101 -8.67 0.29 2.24
N ILE A 102 -7.81 0.42 1.24
CA ILE A 102 -8.22 0.17 -0.16
C ILE A 102 -8.49 -1.32 -0.36
N GLU A 103 -9.62 -1.60 -0.99
CA GLU A 103 -10.00 -2.95 -1.39
C GLU A 103 -10.17 -3.07 -2.91
N ARG A 104 -9.93 -4.27 -3.42
CA ARG A 104 -10.25 -4.66 -4.80
C ARG A 104 -11.01 -5.98 -4.77
N GLY A 105 -12.25 -5.96 -5.24
CA GLY A 105 -13.12 -7.14 -5.19
C GLY A 105 -13.40 -7.65 -3.77
N GLY A 106 -13.45 -6.75 -2.78
CA GLY A 106 -13.65 -7.11 -1.36
C GLY A 106 -12.40 -7.62 -0.64
N VAL A 107 -11.24 -7.66 -1.31
CA VAL A 107 -9.97 -8.09 -0.72
C VAL A 107 -9.10 -6.86 -0.41
N PRO A 108 -8.59 -6.72 0.83
CA PRO A 108 -7.65 -5.65 1.19
C PRO A 108 -6.38 -5.70 0.33
N THR A 109 -5.96 -4.54 -0.20
CA THR A 109 -4.73 -4.46 -1.02
C THR A 109 -3.47 -4.24 -0.18
N GLY A 110 -3.62 -3.94 1.11
CA GLY A 110 -2.53 -3.49 2.00
C GLY A 110 -2.20 -2.00 1.86
N GLN A 111 -2.90 -1.25 0.99
CA GLN A 111 -2.75 0.20 0.89
C GLN A 111 -3.62 0.90 1.94
N ILE A 112 -3.00 1.80 2.70
CA ILE A 112 -3.63 2.58 3.76
C ILE A 112 -3.49 4.07 3.41
N ILE A 113 -4.60 4.80 3.47
CA ILE A 113 -4.64 6.25 3.30
C ILE A 113 -5.03 6.87 4.63
N HIS A 114 -4.19 7.76 5.14
CA HIS A 114 -4.44 8.54 6.34
C HIS A 114 -5.16 9.82 5.92
N VAL A 115 -6.30 10.10 6.55
CA VAL A 115 -7.19 11.18 6.12
C VAL A 115 -7.38 12.19 7.24
N GLN A 116 -7.14 13.47 6.93
CA GLN A 116 -7.68 14.58 7.72
C GLN A 116 -8.86 15.19 6.97
N ILE A 117 -9.96 15.44 7.66
CA ILE A 117 -11.19 16.03 7.17
C ILE A 117 -11.33 17.45 7.73
N LYS A 118 -11.74 18.38 6.87
CA LYS A 118 -12.06 19.76 7.22
C LYS A 118 -13.38 20.15 6.58
N CYS A 119 -14.41 20.29 7.40
CA CYS A 119 -15.76 20.64 6.96
C CYS A 119 -16.01 22.15 7.13
N HIS A 120 -15.83 22.91 6.04
CA HIS A 120 -15.96 24.37 6.04
C HIS A 120 -16.53 24.85 4.70
N SER A 121 -17.42 25.85 4.76
CA SER A 121 -17.80 26.62 3.57
C SER A 121 -16.70 27.64 3.30
N VAL A 122 -15.91 27.41 2.25
CA VAL A 122 -14.80 28.25 1.81
C VAL A 122 -14.91 28.40 0.32
N GLN A 123 -14.90 29.63 -0.17
CA GLN A 123 -14.91 29.91 -1.60
C GLN A 123 -13.52 29.71 -2.20
N PRO A 124 -13.40 29.10 -3.39
CA PRO A 124 -12.11 28.91 -4.04
C PRO A 124 -11.56 30.24 -4.54
N ARG A 125 -10.24 30.37 -4.56
CA ARG A 125 -9.49 31.46 -5.20
C ARG A 125 -8.42 30.84 -6.08
N ASP A 126 -8.27 31.32 -7.31
CA ASP A 126 -7.31 30.81 -8.29
C ASP A 126 -7.39 29.28 -8.47
N GLY A 127 -8.62 28.74 -8.51
CA GLY A 127 -8.88 27.31 -8.68
C GLY A 127 -8.57 26.45 -7.44
N LYS A 128 -8.34 27.04 -6.27
CA LYS A 128 -7.98 26.31 -5.05
C LYS A 128 -8.75 26.80 -3.83
N PHE A 129 -9.09 25.89 -2.92
CA PHE A 129 -9.52 26.23 -1.58
C PHE A 129 -8.30 26.43 -0.68
N ALA A 130 -8.26 27.54 0.06
CA ALA A 130 -7.22 27.81 1.05
C ALA A 130 -7.77 27.56 2.46
N LEU A 131 -7.33 26.48 3.10
CA LEU A 131 -7.78 26.09 4.43
C LEU A 131 -6.79 26.54 5.49
N SER A 132 -7.19 27.48 6.33
CA SER A 132 -6.36 27.98 7.43
C SER A 132 -6.24 26.95 8.55
N VAL A 133 -5.00 26.59 8.88
CA VAL A 133 -4.62 25.75 10.01
C VAL A 133 -3.54 26.50 10.78
N GLY A 134 -3.73 26.70 12.10
CA GLY A 134 -2.75 27.43 12.92
C GLY A 134 -1.32 26.91 12.67
N LYS A 135 -0.37 27.83 12.46
CA LYS A 135 0.99 27.52 11.96
C LYS A 135 1.65 26.37 12.72
N ASP A 136 1.68 26.43 14.05
CA ASP A 136 2.31 25.40 14.88
C ASP A 136 1.60 24.05 14.78
N LYS A 137 0.26 24.06 14.71
CA LYS A 137 -0.54 22.84 14.51
C LYS A 137 -0.24 22.23 13.14
N LEU A 138 -0.18 23.05 12.09
CA LEU A 138 0.11 22.59 10.74
C LEU A 138 1.54 22.03 10.64
N THR A 139 2.52 22.69 11.26
CA THR A 139 3.90 22.19 11.32
C THR A 139 3.97 20.83 12.03
N ARG A 140 3.29 20.66 13.17
CA ARG A 140 3.21 19.36 13.86
C ARG A 140 2.54 18.30 13.01
N ASN A 141 1.39 18.61 12.41
CA ASN A 141 0.66 17.68 11.55
C ASN A 141 1.48 17.27 10.32
N ALA A 142 2.14 18.23 9.65
CA ALA A 142 3.01 17.94 8.50
C ALA A 142 4.17 17.01 8.86
N ALA A 143 4.77 17.19 10.04
CA ALA A 143 5.81 16.27 10.54
C ALA A 143 5.26 14.85 10.76
N ARG A 144 4.03 14.73 11.24
CA ARG A 144 3.36 13.43 11.46
C ARG A 144 2.96 12.75 10.16
N TRP A 145 2.34 13.47 9.23
CA TRP A 145 1.95 12.96 7.91
C TRP A 145 3.13 12.46 7.09
N ARG A 146 4.35 12.97 7.32
CA ARG A 146 5.57 12.44 6.68
C ARG A 146 6.01 11.07 7.22
N ARG A 147 5.58 10.69 8.42
CA ARG A 147 6.00 9.45 9.09
C ARG A 147 5.11 8.25 8.76
N VAL A 148 3.88 8.49 8.28
CA VAL A 148 2.94 7.41 8.03
C VAL A 148 3.35 6.59 6.80
N VAL A 149 3.16 5.27 6.90
CA VAL A 149 3.34 4.34 5.77
C VAL A 149 2.04 4.31 4.98
N GLY A 150 2.11 4.66 3.69
CA GLY A 150 0.95 4.78 2.82
C GLY A 150 0.78 6.21 2.30
N ALA A 151 -0.46 6.61 2.01
CA ALA A 151 -0.78 8.00 1.65
C ALA A 151 -1.22 8.81 2.87
N ALA A 152 -1.05 10.13 2.82
CA ALA A 152 -1.66 11.07 3.74
C ALA A 152 -2.33 12.17 2.91
N ILE A 153 -3.62 12.37 3.12
CA ILE A 153 -4.42 13.35 2.38
C ILE A 153 -5.23 14.22 3.33
N LEU A 154 -5.60 15.41 2.85
CA LEU A 154 -6.63 16.23 3.48
C LEU A 154 -7.82 16.32 2.54
N ILE A 155 -9.02 16.18 3.10
CA ILE A 155 -10.29 16.30 2.41
C ILE A 155 -11.05 17.52 2.96
N LYS A 156 -11.34 18.47 2.07
CA LYS A 156 -12.28 19.57 2.30
C LYS A 156 -13.68 19.05 2.02
N VAL A 157 -14.59 19.21 2.96
CA VAL A 157 -16.02 18.96 2.75
C VAL A 157 -16.79 20.26 2.87
N ASP A 158 -17.68 20.51 1.92
CA ASP A 158 -18.63 21.59 1.99
C ASP A 158 -19.84 21.21 2.87
N PRO A 159 -20.20 21.98 3.91
CA PRO A 159 -21.26 21.58 4.84
C PRO A 159 -22.67 21.62 4.24
N GLU A 160 -22.89 22.36 3.15
CA GLU A 160 -24.20 22.54 2.53
C GLU A 160 -24.43 21.53 1.41
N SER A 161 -23.48 21.48 0.47
CA SER A 161 -23.56 20.59 -0.70
C SER A 161 -23.04 19.18 -0.42
N LEU A 162 -22.29 18.98 0.66
CA LEU A 162 -21.53 17.76 0.95
C LEU A 162 -20.51 17.38 -0.14
N SER A 163 -20.18 18.33 -1.03
CA SER A 163 -19.12 18.16 -2.01
C SER A 163 -17.77 18.05 -1.31
N ALA A 164 -16.94 17.11 -1.78
CA ALA A 164 -15.66 16.79 -1.19
C ALA A 164 -14.52 16.97 -2.20
N HIS A 165 -13.43 17.60 -1.77
CA HIS A 165 -12.22 17.79 -2.57
C HIS A 165 -10.99 17.41 -1.74
N TRP A 166 -9.92 16.95 -2.39
CA TRP A 166 -8.76 16.40 -1.69
C TRP A 166 -7.41 16.92 -2.18
N THR A 167 -6.40 16.78 -1.34
CA THR A 167 -5.00 17.09 -1.68
C THR A 167 -4.02 16.15 -0.98
N ASP A 168 -2.88 15.87 -1.61
CA ASP A 168 -1.75 15.20 -0.95
C ASP A 168 -1.06 16.20 -0.02
N VAL A 169 -1.14 15.97 1.28
CA VAL A 169 -0.53 16.86 2.29
C VAL A 169 0.98 16.66 2.44
N ARG A 170 1.56 15.69 1.73
CA ARG A 170 3.01 15.50 1.67
C ARG A 170 3.64 16.21 0.47
N ASP A 171 2.85 16.63 -0.51
CA ASP A 171 3.35 17.53 -1.57
C ASP A 171 3.67 18.89 -0.96
N GLY A 172 4.93 19.33 -1.08
CA GLY A 172 5.40 20.61 -0.57
C GLY A 172 4.66 21.82 -1.13
N ARG A 173 3.93 21.66 -2.24
CA ARG A 173 3.09 22.71 -2.84
C ARG A 173 1.71 22.82 -2.21
N SER A 174 1.25 21.77 -1.52
CA SER A 174 -0.08 21.72 -0.89
C SER A 174 -0.13 22.40 0.46
N VAL A 175 1.02 22.58 1.12
CA VAL A 175 1.12 23.14 2.48
C VAL A 175 2.07 24.34 2.47
N LEU A 176 1.53 25.56 2.60
CA LEU A 176 2.33 26.79 2.63
C LEU A 176 1.92 27.66 3.83
N GLY A 177 2.91 28.05 4.64
CA GLY A 177 2.69 28.88 5.81
C GLY A 177 1.73 28.24 6.82
N SER A 178 0.57 28.84 7.00
CA SER A 178 -0.52 28.38 7.88
C SER A 178 -1.73 27.87 7.08
N GLN A 179 -1.54 27.50 5.81
CA GLN A 179 -2.63 27.09 4.94
C GLN A 179 -2.34 25.78 4.22
N VAL A 180 -3.42 25.02 4.00
CA VAL A 180 -3.44 23.87 3.11
C VAL A 180 -4.28 24.22 1.89
N PHE A 181 -3.71 24.00 0.71
CA PHE A 181 -4.34 24.28 -0.57
C PHE A 181 -4.94 23.02 -1.17
N VAL A 182 -6.24 23.05 -1.45
CA VAL A 182 -6.99 21.94 -2.04
C VAL A 182 -7.47 22.37 -3.43
N PRO A 183 -6.98 21.76 -4.52
CA PRO A 183 -7.43 22.10 -5.88
C PRO A 183 -8.91 21.75 -6.10
N VAL A 184 -9.64 22.61 -6.80
CA VAL A 184 -11.08 22.40 -7.07
C VAL A 184 -11.30 21.20 -7.99
N GLU A 185 -10.38 20.94 -8.91
CA GLU A 185 -10.39 19.80 -9.82
C GLU A 185 -10.15 18.45 -9.13
N ASN A 186 -9.59 18.45 -7.92
CA ASN A 186 -9.37 17.24 -7.14
C ASN A 186 -10.62 16.86 -6.34
N VAL A 187 -11.70 16.55 -7.06
CA VAL A 187 -12.93 16.03 -6.45
C VAL A 187 -12.64 14.67 -5.78
N PHE A 188 -13.14 14.47 -4.56
CA PHE A 188 -13.06 13.22 -3.82
C PHE A 188 -14.33 12.41 -4.09
N ASP A 189 -14.31 11.63 -5.16
CA ASP A 189 -15.43 10.80 -5.64
C ASP A 189 -14.92 9.42 -6.11
N ALA A 190 -15.78 8.62 -6.76
CA ALA A 190 -15.41 7.31 -7.32
C ALA A 190 -14.14 7.35 -8.20
N SER A 191 -13.93 8.43 -8.96
CA SER A 191 -12.78 8.58 -9.87
C SER A 191 -11.46 8.83 -9.14
N ALA A 192 -11.53 9.36 -7.92
CA ALA A 192 -10.36 9.71 -7.12
C ALA A 192 -9.63 8.49 -6.55
N LYS A 193 -10.34 7.36 -6.36
CA LYS A 193 -9.81 6.15 -5.71
C LYS A 193 -8.44 5.73 -6.24
N ASN A 194 -8.33 5.57 -7.55
CA ASN A 194 -7.08 5.08 -8.15
C ASN A 194 -5.95 6.12 -7.99
N ARG A 195 -6.24 7.40 -8.28
CA ARG A 195 -5.27 8.50 -8.14
C ARG A 195 -4.71 8.60 -6.72
N ILE A 196 -5.56 8.48 -5.71
CA ILE A 196 -5.15 8.54 -4.30
C ILE A 196 -4.42 7.24 -3.91
N SER A 197 -4.86 6.08 -4.40
CA SER A 197 -4.20 4.81 -4.12
C SER A 197 -2.75 4.79 -4.67
N ASP A 198 -2.49 5.47 -5.78
CA ASP A 198 -1.15 5.58 -6.36
C ASP A 198 -0.17 6.34 -5.43
N LEU A 199 -0.67 7.24 -4.57
CA LEU A 199 0.12 7.93 -3.54
C LEU A 199 0.63 6.99 -2.44
N CYS A 200 0.01 5.82 -2.28
CA CYS A 200 0.49 4.78 -1.37
C CYS A 200 1.73 4.08 -1.92
N GLY A 201 2.16 4.39 -3.15
CA GLY A 201 3.30 3.76 -3.80
C GLY A 201 3.10 2.27 -4.00
N THR A 202 4.20 1.52 -3.96
CA THR A 202 4.21 0.11 -4.37
C THR A 202 4.53 -0.87 -3.26
N LEU A 203 4.80 -0.37 -2.05
CA LEU A 203 5.24 -1.21 -0.92
C LEU A 203 4.28 -2.39 -0.69
N HIS A 204 2.97 -2.15 -0.79
CA HIS A 204 1.94 -3.18 -0.66
C HIS A 204 2.13 -4.36 -1.64
N GLY A 205 2.45 -4.08 -2.91
CA GLY A 205 2.72 -5.12 -3.90
C GLY A 205 4.09 -5.76 -3.71
N ASP A 206 5.06 -4.98 -3.22
CA ASP A 206 6.42 -5.44 -2.95
C ASP A 206 6.46 -6.48 -1.81
N LEU A 207 5.58 -6.35 -0.80
CA LEU A 207 5.42 -7.32 0.29
C LEU A 207 4.87 -8.68 -0.17
N LEU A 208 4.16 -8.72 -1.30
CA LEU A 208 3.58 -9.94 -1.87
C LEU A 208 4.52 -10.65 -2.86
N LEU A 209 5.68 -10.07 -3.16
CA LEU A 209 6.62 -10.68 -4.10
C LEU A 209 7.23 -11.97 -3.53
N PRO A 210 7.45 -13.00 -4.36
CA PRO A 210 8.19 -14.17 -3.95
C PRO A 210 9.55 -13.79 -3.34
N GLN A 211 9.92 -14.45 -2.25
CA GLN A 211 11.21 -14.25 -1.61
C GLN A 211 12.18 -15.34 -2.05
N VAL A 212 13.39 -14.93 -2.45
CA VAL A 212 14.47 -15.86 -2.79
C VAL A 212 15.67 -15.58 -1.89
N ARG A 213 16.22 -16.65 -1.30
CA ARG A 213 17.40 -16.58 -0.43
C ARG A 213 18.63 -16.96 -1.23
N THR A 214 19.66 -16.15 -1.13
CA THR A 214 20.96 -16.41 -1.75
C THR A 214 22.02 -16.68 -0.67
N GLN A 215 23.11 -17.33 -1.05
CA GLN A 215 24.22 -17.72 -0.19
C GLN A 215 25.50 -16.98 -0.57
N ALA A 216 26.47 -16.90 0.34
CA ALA A 216 27.74 -16.23 0.06
C ALA A 216 28.47 -16.86 -1.13
N SER A 217 28.34 -18.16 -1.33
CA SER A 217 28.90 -18.90 -2.48
C SER A 217 28.42 -18.38 -3.83
N ASP A 218 27.18 -17.90 -3.91
CA ASP A 218 26.58 -17.39 -5.17
C ASP A 218 27.29 -16.13 -5.68
N PHE A 219 28.00 -15.43 -4.80
CA PHE A 219 28.66 -14.15 -5.10
C PHE A 219 30.18 -14.24 -5.05
N ARG A 220 30.78 -15.44 -5.07
CA ARG A 220 32.24 -15.63 -4.97
C ARG A 220 33.04 -14.74 -5.92
N TYR A 221 32.51 -14.52 -7.13
CA TYR A 221 33.13 -13.66 -8.14
C TYR A 221 33.28 -12.19 -7.72
N LEU A 222 32.48 -11.70 -6.76
CA LEU A 222 32.58 -10.33 -6.25
C LEU A 222 33.84 -10.09 -5.40
N TRP A 223 34.42 -11.15 -4.82
CA TRP A 223 35.66 -11.09 -4.04
C TRP A 223 36.87 -11.58 -4.82
N SER A 224 36.75 -11.81 -6.14
CA SER A 224 37.89 -12.15 -6.96
C SER A 224 38.86 -10.97 -7.09
N SER A 225 40.15 -11.24 -7.25
CA SER A 225 41.17 -10.23 -7.54
C SER A 225 41.03 -9.60 -8.94
N ALA A 226 40.20 -10.18 -9.82
CA ALA A 226 39.95 -9.67 -11.15
C ALA A 226 39.11 -8.39 -11.11
N ALA A 227 39.22 -7.57 -12.15
CA ALA A 227 38.37 -6.39 -12.30
C ALA A 227 36.87 -6.80 -12.27
N PRO A 228 35.97 -6.05 -11.60
CA PRO A 228 34.58 -6.46 -11.38
C PRO A 228 33.81 -6.88 -12.64
N ILE A 229 34.04 -6.18 -13.76
CA ILE A 229 33.43 -6.50 -15.05
C ILE A 229 33.91 -7.85 -15.61
N VAL A 230 35.17 -8.20 -15.39
CA VAL A 230 35.76 -9.47 -15.86
C VAL A 230 35.21 -10.62 -15.05
N ALA A 231 35.21 -10.50 -13.72
CA ALA A 231 34.64 -11.50 -12.82
C ALA A 231 33.14 -11.73 -13.07
N ALA A 232 32.38 -10.64 -13.22
CA ALA A 232 30.96 -10.72 -13.56
C ALA A 232 30.71 -11.35 -14.94
N ARG A 233 31.61 -11.15 -15.91
CA ARG A 233 31.50 -11.78 -17.23
C ARG A 233 31.76 -13.28 -17.15
N GLN A 234 32.77 -13.70 -16.39
CA GLN A 234 33.05 -15.12 -16.16
C GLN A 234 31.85 -15.81 -15.51
N GLU A 235 31.27 -15.18 -14.49
CA GLU A 235 30.06 -15.70 -13.85
C GLU A 235 28.88 -15.75 -14.82
N TYR A 236 28.66 -14.71 -15.61
CA TYR A 236 27.60 -14.69 -16.64
C TYR A 236 27.76 -15.83 -17.66
N VAL A 237 28.99 -16.13 -18.07
CA VAL A 237 29.28 -17.24 -18.99
C VAL A 237 29.04 -18.59 -18.30
N ARG A 238 29.43 -18.73 -17.03
CA ARG A 238 29.15 -19.92 -16.21
C ARG A 238 27.66 -20.25 -16.15
N LEU A 239 26.79 -19.23 -16.10
CA LEU A 239 25.33 -19.47 -16.10
C LEU A 239 24.82 -20.24 -17.34
N ASN A 240 25.51 -20.16 -18.49
CA ASN A 240 25.13 -20.96 -19.66
C ASN A 240 25.34 -22.47 -19.47
N SER A 241 26.23 -22.89 -18.56
CA SER A 241 26.48 -24.31 -18.31
C SER A 241 25.53 -24.93 -17.30
N LEU A 242 24.67 -24.14 -16.65
CA LEU A 242 23.80 -24.60 -15.57
C LEU A 242 22.42 -25.10 -16.03
N SER A 243 22.10 -25.05 -17.33
CA SER A 243 20.79 -25.41 -17.87
C SER A 243 19.64 -24.91 -16.99
N LEU A 244 19.48 -23.58 -16.89
CA LEU A 244 18.50 -22.98 -15.98
C LEU A 244 17.09 -22.98 -16.59
N HIS A 245 16.09 -23.28 -15.76
CA HIS A 245 14.68 -23.37 -16.12
C HIS A 245 13.80 -22.73 -15.04
N PHE A 246 12.65 -22.16 -15.44
CA PHE A 246 11.64 -21.70 -14.48
C PHE A 246 11.06 -22.90 -13.70
N ALA A 247 10.55 -22.64 -12.48
CA ALA A 247 10.15 -23.69 -11.53
C ALA A 247 9.16 -24.73 -12.09
N ASP A 248 8.28 -24.30 -12.99
CA ASP A 248 7.21 -25.11 -13.61
C ASP A 248 7.36 -25.25 -15.13
N SER A 249 8.57 -25.04 -15.66
CA SER A 249 8.84 -25.03 -17.11
C SER A 249 10.05 -25.88 -17.46
N SER A 250 10.00 -26.55 -18.62
CA SER A 250 11.16 -27.22 -19.22
C SER A 250 11.94 -26.31 -20.18
N ALA A 251 11.50 -25.07 -20.40
CA ALA A 251 12.16 -24.14 -21.31
C ALA A 251 13.50 -23.64 -20.75
N THR A 252 14.62 -23.96 -21.42
CA THR A 252 15.95 -23.50 -21.00
C THR A 252 16.12 -22.01 -21.26
N ILE A 253 16.72 -21.30 -20.30
CA ILE A 253 17.07 -19.89 -20.41
C ILE A 253 18.51 -19.75 -20.92
N ARG A 254 18.66 -19.07 -22.07
CA ARG A 254 19.98 -18.83 -22.69
C ARG A 254 20.60 -17.49 -22.25
N PHE A 255 21.87 -17.48 -21.86
CA PHE A 255 22.62 -16.27 -21.53
C PHE A 255 23.45 -15.81 -22.72
N THR A 256 22.86 -14.93 -23.53
CA THR A 256 23.45 -14.53 -24.83
C THR A 256 24.40 -13.34 -24.69
N ARG A 257 25.22 -13.13 -25.73
CA ARG A 257 26.04 -11.91 -25.89
C ARG A 257 25.18 -10.64 -25.92
N GLU A 258 23.95 -10.73 -26.41
CA GLU A 258 23.03 -9.60 -26.45
C GLU A 258 22.61 -9.15 -25.05
N GLY A 259 22.28 -10.08 -24.16
CA GLY A 259 21.98 -9.79 -22.75
C GLY A 259 23.16 -9.11 -22.04
N TRP A 260 24.37 -9.66 -22.23
CA TRP A 260 25.60 -9.07 -21.70
C TRP A 260 25.85 -7.65 -22.25
N ARG A 261 25.70 -7.45 -23.56
CA ARG A 261 25.84 -6.12 -24.19
C ARG A 261 24.78 -5.14 -23.68
N HIS A 262 23.54 -5.60 -23.46
CA HIS A 262 22.47 -4.74 -22.94
C HIS A 262 22.77 -4.27 -21.50
N MET A 263 23.21 -5.17 -20.63
CA MET A 263 23.69 -4.82 -19.28
C MET A 263 24.83 -3.81 -19.30
N ASN A 264 25.68 -3.85 -20.31
CA ASN A 264 26.92 -3.05 -20.39
C ASN A 264 26.89 -1.89 -21.39
N ARG A 265 25.74 -1.59 -21.99
CA ARG A 265 25.60 -0.58 -23.07
C ARG A 265 26.22 0.77 -22.69
N ARG A 266 26.88 1.45 -23.64
CA ARG A 266 27.63 2.70 -23.38
C ARG A 266 26.79 3.75 -22.65
N ARG A 267 25.54 3.98 -23.09
CA ARG A 267 24.60 4.96 -22.52
C ARG A 267 24.08 4.64 -21.10
N ARG A 268 24.35 3.46 -20.54
CA ARG A 268 23.91 3.10 -19.19
C ARG A 268 24.87 3.70 -18.16
N GLU A 269 24.32 4.29 -17.09
CA GLU A 269 25.12 4.83 -15.98
C GLU A 269 26.06 3.78 -15.40
N ARG A 270 27.28 4.19 -15.00
CA ARG A 270 28.30 3.27 -14.44
C ARG A 270 27.78 2.51 -13.22
N LEU A 271 27.12 3.19 -12.29
CA LEU A 271 26.51 2.55 -11.11
C LEU A 271 25.43 1.54 -11.47
N ALA A 272 24.64 1.80 -12.52
CA ALA A 272 23.63 0.88 -13.00
C ALA A 272 24.20 -0.36 -13.71
N LYS A 273 25.45 -0.30 -14.20
CA LYS A 273 26.19 -1.47 -14.70
C LYS A 273 26.74 -2.27 -13.52
N SER A 274 27.41 -1.60 -12.59
CA SER A 274 27.96 -2.20 -11.37
C SER A 274 26.91 -2.98 -10.58
N GLN A 275 25.74 -2.38 -10.36
CA GLN A 275 24.63 -3.07 -9.71
C GLN A 275 24.18 -4.32 -10.48
N SER A 276 24.10 -4.27 -11.82
CA SER A 276 23.73 -5.46 -12.59
C SER A 276 24.78 -6.57 -12.44
N TRP A 277 26.06 -6.22 -12.35
CA TRP A 277 27.14 -7.17 -12.10
C TRP A 277 27.02 -7.81 -10.71
N SER A 278 26.71 -7.03 -9.67
CA SER A 278 26.55 -7.54 -8.30
C SER A 278 25.34 -8.45 -8.10
N LEU A 279 24.43 -8.50 -9.07
CA LEU A 279 23.20 -9.28 -9.00
C LEU A 279 23.27 -10.61 -9.74
N ILE A 280 24.30 -10.86 -10.56
CA ILE A 280 24.37 -12.06 -11.43
C ILE A 280 24.26 -13.35 -10.61
N GLY A 281 24.90 -13.42 -9.44
CA GLY A 281 24.80 -14.58 -8.54
C GLY A 281 23.38 -14.93 -8.08
N ALA A 282 22.45 -13.97 -8.06
CA ALA A 282 21.07 -14.22 -7.68
C ALA A 282 20.24 -14.91 -8.78
N ILE A 283 20.71 -14.91 -10.04
CA ILE A 283 19.94 -15.35 -11.20
C ILE A 283 19.43 -16.81 -11.08
N PRO A 284 20.25 -17.81 -10.70
CA PRO A 284 19.78 -19.18 -10.57
C PRO A 284 18.61 -19.30 -9.60
N HIS A 285 18.69 -18.60 -8.46
CA HIS A 285 17.64 -18.60 -7.44
C HIS A 285 16.37 -17.90 -7.92
N ILE A 286 16.49 -16.78 -8.63
CA ILE A 286 15.32 -16.09 -9.22
C ILE A 286 14.62 -17.00 -10.21
N ILE A 287 15.37 -17.62 -11.12
CA ILE A 287 14.81 -18.48 -12.16
C ILE A 287 14.16 -19.73 -11.55
N GLY A 288 14.88 -20.43 -10.67
CA GLY A 288 14.41 -21.70 -10.09
C GLY A 288 13.24 -21.58 -9.12
N ASN A 289 12.94 -20.38 -8.60
CA ASN A 289 11.83 -20.15 -7.67
C ASN A 289 10.62 -19.43 -8.30
N VAL A 290 10.72 -19.00 -9.55
CA VAL A 290 9.65 -18.25 -10.22
C VAL A 290 8.97 -19.15 -11.24
N SER A 291 7.64 -19.24 -11.17
CA SER A 291 6.83 -19.90 -12.20
C SER A 291 6.81 -19.07 -13.49
N GLU A 292 6.93 -19.74 -14.64
CA GLU A 292 6.81 -19.14 -15.96
C GLU A 292 5.46 -18.41 -16.14
N ARG A 293 4.39 -18.95 -15.55
CA ARG A 293 3.04 -18.37 -15.62
C ARG A 293 2.93 -17.05 -14.87
N SER A 294 3.80 -16.81 -13.90
CA SER A 294 3.84 -15.57 -13.11
C SER A 294 4.62 -14.43 -13.77
N LEU A 295 5.27 -14.69 -14.93
CA LEU A 295 6.07 -13.69 -15.62
C LEU A 295 5.22 -12.54 -16.17
N MET A 296 5.57 -11.31 -15.80
CA MET A 296 4.87 -10.12 -16.24
C MET A 296 5.41 -9.62 -17.59
N VAL A 297 4.54 -9.29 -18.53
CA VAL A 297 4.95 -8.68 -19.81
C VAL A 297 5.47 -7.26 -19.56
N VAL A 298 6.71 -6.99 -19.99
CA VAL A 298 7.37 -5.69 -19.86
C VAL A 298 7.29 -4.97 -21.21
N ARG A 299 6.36 -4.01 -21.32
CA ARG A 299 6.02 -3.24 -22.53
C ARG A 299 5.30 -4.06 -23.60
N PRO A 300 3.96 -4.13 -23.57
CA PRO A 300 3.21 -4.56 -24.75
C PRO A 300 3.35 -3.48 -25.84
N SER A 301 4.16 -3.76 -26.87
CA SER A 301 3.95 -3.16 -28.18
C SER A 301 2.98 -4.07 -28.93
N ARG A 302 2.02 -3.51 -29.65
CA ARG A 302 1.12 -4.26 -30.55
C ARG A 302 1.96 -5.24 -31.39
N ASN A 303 1.66 -6.54 -31.31
CA ASN A 303 2.07 -7.65 -32.17
C ASN A 303 3.57 -7.87 -32.51
N CYS A 304 4.53 -7.25 -31.81
CA CYS A 304 5.94 -7.46 -32.11
C CYS A 304 6.59 -8.51 -31.18
N LEU A 305 6.91 -9.68 -31.73
CA LEU A 305 7.93 -10.56 -31.15
C LEU A 305 9.33 -9.96 -31.39
N PRO A 306 10.27 -10.07 -30.43
CA PRO A 306 10.19 -10.80 -29.17
C PRO A 306 9.50 -10.02 -28.04
N VAL A 307 8.62 -10.70 -27.31
CA VAL A 307 7.97 -10.15 -26.10
C VAL A 307 8.97 -10.15 -24.95
N LEU A 308 9.13 -9.02 -24.28
CA LEU A 308 9.89 -8.96 -23.03
C LEU A 308 8.99 -9.36 -21.88
N VAL A 309 9.48 -10.25 -21.02
CA VAL A 309 8.81 -10.67 -19.79
C VAL A 309 9.75 -10.51 -18.61
N ALA A 310 9.22 -10.40 -17.40
CA ALA A 310 10.03 -10.23 -16.21
C ALA A 310 9.53 -11.03 -15.01
N ALA A 311 10.50 -11.57 -14.29
CA ALA A 311 10.37 -12.04 -12.92
C ALA A 311 10.77 -10.91 -11.98
N THR A 312 9.90 -10.56 -11.03
CA THR A 312 10.22 -9.58 -9.96
C THR A 312 10.11 -10.31 -8.63
N VAL A 313 11.18 -10.30 -7.84
CA VAL A 313 11.25 -11.01 -6.56
C VAL A 313 11.99 -10.18 -5.51
N THR A 314 11.78 -10.51 -4.25
CA THR A 314 12.59 -9.99 -3.15
C THR A 314 13.76 -10.93 -2.91
N VAL A 315 14.99 -10.42 -3.09
CA VAL A 315 16.21 -11.19 -2.89
C VAL A 315 16.79 -10.88 -1.51
N LEU A 316 17.00 -11.91 -0.69
CA LEU A 316 17.75 -11.81 0.56
C LEU A 316 19.24 -12.08 0.26
N PHE A 317 20.06 -11.05 0.38
CA PHE A 317 21.50 -11.12 0.14
C PHE A 317 22.25 -11.47 1.44
N PRO A 318 23.32 -12.28 1.37
CA PRO A 318 24.12 -12.62 2.54
C PRO A 318 25.08 -11.49 2.98
N HIS A 319 25.36 -10.53 2.10
CA HIS A 319 26.43 -9.53 2.28
C HIS A 319 25.91 -8.08 2.28
N ARG A 320 24.60 -7.87 2.16
CA ARG A 320 23.94 -6.54 2.15
C ARG A 320 22.45 -6.67 2.43
N GLN A 321 21.74 -5.54 2.58
CA GLN A 321 20.29 -5.55 2.75
C GLN A 321 19.55 -6.23 1.59
N SER A 322 18.38 -6.80 1.90
CA SER A 322 17.47 -7.32 0.89
C SER A 322 17.06 -6.24 -0.10
N ALA A 323 16.82 -6.65 -1.35
CA ALA A 323 16.31 -5.74 -2.36
C ALA A 323 15.34 -6.43 -3.30
N ILE A 324 14.44 -5.64 -3.87
CA ILE A 324 13.60 -6.10 -4.98
C ILE A 324 14.47 -6.14 -6.22
N VAL A 325 14.48 -7.27 -6.90
CA VAL A 325 15.24 -7.52 -8.11
C VAL A 325 14.31 -7.93 -9.23
N ARG A 326 14.50 -7.33 -10.40
CA ARG A 326 13.78 -7.66 -11.62
C ARG A 326 14.73 -8.27 -12.65
N ALA A 327 14.49 -9.54 -12.98
CA ALA A 327 15.12 -10.24 -14.08
C ALA A 327 14.22 -10.15 -15.31
N VAL A 328 14.75 -9.68 -16.43
CA VAL A 328 14.02 -9.51 -17.69
C VAL A 328 14.54 -10.51 -18.71
N PHE A 329 13.63 -11.15 -19.42
CA PHE A 329 13.88 -12.16 -20.42
C PHE A 329 13.20 -11.77 -21.73
N ARG A 330 13.82 -12.14 -22.85
CA ARG A 330 13.18 -12.14 -24.16
C ARG A 330 12.53 -13.49 -24.38
N ARG A 331 11.22 -13.48 -24.60
CA ARG A 331 10.40 -14.66 -24.93
C ARG A 331 10.16 -14.71 -26.43
N ARG A 332 10.41 -15.87 -27.04
CA ARG A 332 10.18 -16.19 -28.47
C ARG A 332 9.52 -17.55 -28.60
N GLY A 333 8.76 -17.79 -29.66
CA GLY A 333 8.07 -19.06 -29.90
C GLY A 333 6.56 -18.92 -29.82
N GLU A 334 5.89 -19.99 -29.42
CA GLU A 334 4.43 -20.08 -29.31
C GLU A 334 4.02 -20.54 -27.90
N PRO A 335 2.76 -20.28 -27.48
CA PRO A 335 2.24 -20.78 -26.20
C PRO A 335 2.51 -22.28 -26.02
N GLY A 336 3.19 -22.65 -24.94
CA GLY A 336 3.56 -24.05 -24.65
C GLY A 336 4.92 -24.49 -25.21
N ASN A 337 5.56 -23.70 -26.07
CA ASN A 337 6.91 -23.95 -26.59
C ASN A 337 7.73 -22.65 -26.65
N TRP A 338 7.87 -22.03 -25.48
CA TRP A 338 8.60 -20.77 -25.36
C TRP A 338 10.11 -21.01 -25.24
N ASN A 339 10.87 -20.14 -25.89
CA ASN A 339 12.30 -20.02 -25.74
C ASN A 339 12.65 -18.70 -25.05
N TYR A 340 13.51 -18.78 -24.04
CA TYR A 340 13.91 -17.63 -23.24
C TYR A 340 15.38 -17.29 -23.44
N SER A 341 15.65 -16.00 -23.56
CA SER A 341 17.01 -15.49 -23.43
C SER A 341 17.07 -14.37 -22.41
N PHE A 342 18.08 -14.42 -21.54
CA PHE A 342 18.30 -13.39 -20.54
C PHE A 342 18.56 -12.03 -21.21
N HIS A 343 17.90 -10.98 -20.73
CA HIS A 343 18.01 -9.63 -21.27
C HIS A 343 18.72 -8.66 -20.33
N THR A 344 18.26 -8.55 -19.07
CA THR A 344 18.88 -7.68 -18.07
C THR A 344 18.42 -8.05 -16.65
N LEU A 345 19.18 -7.61 -15.65
CA LEU A 345 18.85 -7.72 -14.24
C LEU A 345 19.12 -6.38 -13.54
N TYR A 346 18.22 -5.93 -12.67
CA TYR A 346 18.38 -4.66 -11.95
C TYR A 346 17.44 -4.57 -10.74
N GLU A 347 17.71 -3.63 -9.83
CA GLU A 347 16.78 -3.29 -8.74
C GLU A 347 15.85 -2.14 -9.19
N PRO A 348 14.54 -2.38 -9.40
CA PRO A 348 13.61 -1.34 -9.85
C PRO A 348 13.39 -0.22 -8.82
N ARG A 349 13.69 -0.47 -7.54
CA ARG A 349 13.56 0.52 -6.44
C ARG A 349 14.79 1.39 -6.25
N ARG A 350 15.82 1.25 -7.10
CA ARG A 350 17.01 2.10 -7.01
C ARG A 350 16.63 3.57 -7.22
N LYS A 351 17.18 4.46 -6.39
CA LYS A 351 16.88 5.91 -6.36
C LYS A 351 15.42 6.24 -5.98
N ARG A 352 14.67 5.29 -5.43
CA ARG A 352 13.31 5.52 -4.90
C ARG A 352 13.32 5.49 -3.38
N ASN A 353 12.32 6.11 -2.78
CA ASN A 353 12.16 6.06 -1.32
C ASN A 353 11.59 4.71 -0.86
N LEU A 354 11.36 4.54 0.44
CA LEU A 354 10.81 3.32 1.04
C LEU A 354 9.43 2.91 0.47
N MET A 355 8.65 3.87 -0.02
CA MET A 355 7.34 3.61 -0.63
C MET A 355 7.47 3.15 -2.09
N GLY A 356 8.69 3.11 -2.64
CA GLY A 356 8.96 2.70 -4.00
C GLY A 356 8.50 3.71 -5.06
N VAL A 357 8.27 4.96 -4.65
CA VAL A 357 7.97 6.13 -5.52
C VAL A 357 9.18 7.03 -5.68
#